data_AF-A0A1Q7VA91-F1
#
_entry.id   AF-A0A1Q7VA91-F1
#
_cell.length_a   1.000
_cell.length_b   1.000
_cell.length_c   1.000
_cell.angle_alpha   90.00
_cell.angle_beta   90.00
_cell.angle_gamma   90.00
#
_symmetry.space_group_name_H-M   'P 1'
#
loop_
_entity.id
_entity.type
_entity.pdbx_description
1 polymer ?
#
loop_
_entity_poly.entity_id
_entity_poly.type
_entity_poly.pdbx_seq_one_letter_code
_entity_poly.pdbx_strand_id
1 'polypeptide(L)' 'METDQKRIEKMIKKWEKARAVLKKSSKNYQGAFARYHWTAADDGAKWKRVIALRDKETAAFEKADAAWEALTKFVRKRLR' A
#
# COMPACT_ATOMS: atom_id res chain seq x y z
N MET A 1 -1.92 -26.33 16.84
CA MET A 1 -2.58 -25.02 17.06
C MET A 1 -1.58 -23.92 17.40
N GLU A 2 -0.61 -24.13 18.30
CA GLU A 2 0.38 -23.11 18.68
C GLU A 2 1.29 -22.62 17.51
N THR A 3 1.54 -23.48 16.52
CA THR A 3 2.33 -23.16 15.31
C THR A 3 1.57 -22.30 14.29
N ASP A 4 0.25 -22.50 14.19
CA ASP A 4 -0.60 -21.74 13.27
C ASP A 4 -0.89 -20.34 13.80
N GLN A 5 -1.09 -20.20 15.11
CA GLN A 5 -1.23 -18.90 15.77
C GLN A 5 0.02 -18.03 15.55
N LYS A 6 1.22 -18.55 15.85
CA LYS A 6 2.48 -17.84 15.61
C LYS A 6 2.67 -17.45 14.15
N ARG A 7 2.17 -18.26 13.21
CA ARG A 7 2.21 -17.96 11.76
C ARG A 7 1.23 -16.86 11.38
N ILE A 8 0.01 -16.89 11.90
CA ILE A 8 -1.02 -15.84 11.69
C ILE A 8 -0.50 -14.50 12.21
N GLU A 9 0.07 -14.46 13.43
CA GLU A 9 0.64 -13.23 14.01
C GLU A 9 1.73 -12.63 13.13
N LYS A 10 2.63 -13.46 12.56
CA LYS A 10 3.65 -13.00 11.61
C LYS A 10 3.03 -12.41 10.33
N MET A 11 1.97 -13.03 9.80
CA MET A 11 1.28 -12.56 8.61
C MET A 11 0.52 -11.25 8.87
N ILE A 12 -0.12 -11.10 10.03
CA ILE A 12 -0.75 -9.86 10.48
C ILE A 12 0.29 -8.75 10.58
N LYS A 13 1.41 -8.97 11.29
CA LYS A 13 2.49 -7.97 11.39
C LYS A 13 3.04 -7.54 10.03
N LYS A 14 3.14 -8.48 9.06
CA LYS A 14 3.55 -8.17 7.69
C LYS A 14 2.54 -7.28 6.99
N TRP A 15 1.25 -7.61 7.10
CA TRP A 15 0.17 -6.80 6.54
C TRP A 15 0.10 -5.41 7.18
N GLU A 16 0.22 -5.28 8.50
CA GLU A 16 0.23 -4.00 9.21
C GLU A 16 1.37 -3.09 8.74
N LYS A 17 2.58 -3.64 8.58
CA LYS A 17 3.73 -2.91 8.03
C LYS A 17 3.45 -2.41 6.62
N ALA A 18 2.90 -3.26 5.74
CA ALA A 18 2.56 -2.86 4.37
C ALA A 18 1.46 -1.79 4.35
N ARG A 19 0.45 -1.91 5.22
CA ARG A 19 -0.64 -0.94 5.36
C ARG A 19 -0.16 0.41 5.89
N ALA A 20 0.83 0.43 6.80
CA ALA A 20 1.45 1.67 7.27
C ALA A 20 2.19 2.40 6.14
N VAL A 21 2.89 1.67 5.27
CA VAL A 21 3.54 2.23 4.07
C VAL A 21 2.49 2.81 3.12
N LEU A 22 1.41 2.06 2.82
CA LEU A 22 0.30 2.53 2.00
C LEU A 22 -0.31 3.84 2.54
N LYS A 23 -0.58 3.92 3.84
CA LYS A 23 -1.13 5.13 4.47
C LYS A 23 -0.20 6.33 4.26
N LYS A 24 1.12 6.14 4.40
CA LYS A 24 2.12 7.20 4.18
C LYS A 24 2.18 7.63 2.72
N SER A 25 2.22 6.68 1.78
CA SER A 25 2.26 7.00 0.35
C SER A 25 0.99 7.71 -0.12
N SER A 26 -0.17 7.30 0.40
CA SER A 26 -1.46 7.93 0.07
C SER A 26 -1.52 9.37 0.53
N LYS A 27 -1.09 9.67 1.77
CA LYS A 27 -1.02 11.05 2.28
C LYS A 27 -0.08 11.92 1.42
N ASN A 28 1.05 11.38 0.98
CA ASN A 28 1.99 12.10 0.13
C ASN A 28 1.40 12.38 -1.26
N TYR A 29 0.76 11.38 -1.88
CA TYR A 29 0.07 11.54 -3.16
C TYR A 29 -1.04 12.58 -3.05
N GLN A 30 -1.97 12.45 -2.10
CA GLN A 30 -3.08 13.38 -1.91
C GLN A 30 -2.59 14.82 -1.68
N GLY A 31 -1.55 14.99 -0.85
CA GLY A 31 -0.96 16.31 -0.62
C GLY A 31 -0.25 16.90 -1.83
N ALA A 32 0.28 16.09 -2.74
CA ALA A 32 0.87 16.56 -3.99
C ALA A 32 -0.20 16.87 -5.05
N PHE A 33 -1.19 15.99 -5.18
CA PHE A 33 -2.33 16.14 -6.08
C PHE A 33 -3.14 17.42 -5.79
N ALA A 34 -3.30 17.78 -4.51
CA ALA A 34 -3.97 19.01 -4.11
C ALA A 34 -3.17 20.29 -4.41
N ARG A 35 -1.85 20.19 -4.65
CA ARG A 35 -0.94 21.35 -4.82
C ARG A 35 -0.43 21.53 -6.24
N TYR A 36 -0.32 20.44 -6.99
CA TYR A 36 0.31 20.42 -8.29
C TYR A 36 -0.69 19.94 -9.33
N HIS A 37 -0.88 20.76 -10.36
CA HIS A 37 -1.68 20.45 -11.52
C HIS A 37 -0.81 20.51 -12.77
N TRP A 38 -1.28 19.93 -13.87
CA TRP A 38 -0.59 20.07 -15.13
C TRP A 38 -0.66 21.53 -15.60
N THR A 39 0.50 22.08 -15.97
CA THR A 39 0.58 23.42 -16.55
C THR A 39 1.56 23.43 -17.71
N ALA A 40 1.24 24.20 -18.77
CA ALA A 40 2.16 24.39 -19.89
C ALA A 40 3.41 25.21 -19.49
N ALA A 41 3.31 26.02 -18.44
CA ALA A 41 4.40 26.88 -17.95
C ALA A 41 5.61 26.11 -17.42
N ASP A 42 5.43 24.86 -16.99
CA ASP A 42 6.49 24.00 -16.46
C ASP A 42 6.59 22.64 -17.19
N ASP A 43 5.99 22.49 -18.37
CA ASP A 43 5.86 21.20 -19.08
C ASP A 43 5.34 20.07 -18.16
N GLY A 44 4.45 20.43 -17.24
CA GLY A 44 3.94 19.52 -16.21
C GLY A 44 5.02 18.92 -15.30
N ALA A 45 6.19 19.55 -15.11
CA ALA A 45 7.25 19.03 -14.26
C ALA A 45 6.77 18.75 -12.82
N LYS A 46 5.95 19.64 -12.25
CA LYS A 46 5.32 19.40 -10.94
C LYS A 46 4.29 18.28 -10.99
N TRP A 47 3.54 18.15 -12.09
CA TRP A 47 2.57 17.08 -12.31
C TRP A 47 3.24 15.70 -12.44
N LYS A 48 4.40 15.61 -13.09
CA LYS A 48 5.23 14.38 -13.16
C LYS A 48 5.59 13.85 -11.76
N ARG A 49 5.77 14.74 -10.77
CA ARG A 49 5.97 14.34 -9.35
C ARG A 49 4.73 13.73 -8.73
N VAL A 50 3.53 14.21 -9.08
CA VAL A 50 2.26 13.64 -8.63
C VAL A 50 2.10 12.22 -9.16
N ILE A 51 2.40 12.01 -10.44
CA ILE A 51 2.36 10.69 -11.09
C ILE A 51 3.32 9.72 -10.37
N ALA A 52 4.57 10.13 -10.15
CA ALA A 52 5.54 9.28 -9.43
C ALA A 52 5.10 8.94 -7.99
N LEU A 53 4.38 9.84 -7.32
CA LEU A 53 3.81 9.57 -6.00
C LEU A 53 2.61 8.61 -6.07
N ARG A 54 1.81 8.70 -7.13
CA ARG A 54 0.71 7.77 -7.40
C ARG A 54 1.26 6.36 -7.66
N ASP A 55 2.32 6.22 -8.44
CA ASP A 55 2.95 4.91 -8.70
C ASP A 55 3.47 4.27 -7.41
N LYS A 56 4.07 5.07 -6.53
CA LYS A 56 4.51 4.61 -5.20
C LYS A 56 3.34 4.20 -4.32
N GLU A 57 2.21 4.90 -4.39
CA GLU A 57 0.99 4.54 -3.68
C GLU A 57 0.41 3.22 -4.20
N THR A 58 0.31 3.06 -5.52
CA THR A 58 -0.15 1.81 -6.16
C THR A 58 0.72 0.63 -5.76
N ALA A 59 2.05 0.75 -5.83
CA ALA A 59 2.96 -0.31 -5.42
C ALA A 59 2.85 -0.66 -3.92
N ALA A 60 2.53 0.33 -3.08
CA ALA A 60 2.29 0.09 -1.65
C ALA A 60 0.94 -0.60 -1.42
N PHE A 61 -0.08 -0.25 -2.21
CA PHE A 61 -1.39 -0.90 -2.19
C PHE A 61 -1.28 -2.37 -2.56
N GLU A 62 -0.65 -2.69 -3.69
CA GLU A 62 -0.44 -4.07 -4.15
C GLU A 62 0.26 -4.94 -3.09
N LYS A 63 1.26 -4.38 -2.40
CA LYS A 63 1.96 -5.08 -1.31
C LYS A 63 1.07 -5.34 -0.09
N ALA A 64 0.23 -4.37 0.27
CA ALA A 64 -0.70 -4.52 1.40
C ALA A 64 -1.80 -5.53 1.06
N ASP A 65 -2.32 -5.47 -0.16
CA ASP A 65 -3.37 -6.36 -0.65
C ASP A 65 -2.86 -7.80 -0.76
N ALA A 66 -1.70 -8.03 -1.38
CA ALA A 66 -1.09 -9.36 -1.44
C ALA A 66 -0.81 -9.95 -0.05
N ALA A 67 -0.43 -9.13 0.93
CA ALA A 67 -0.25 -9.58 2.32
C ALA A 67 -1.58 -9.99 2.98
N TRP A 68 -2.66 -9.25 2.68
CA TRP A 68 -4.01 -9.55 3.15
C TRP A 68 -4.57 -10.82 2.50
N GLU A 69 -4.44 -10.96 1.19
CA GLU A 69 -4.84 -12.18 0.46
C GLU A 69 -4.12 -13.42 0.98
N ALA A 70 -2.81 -13.32 1.25
CA ALA A 70 -2.04 -14.42 1.82
C ALA A 70 -2.58 -14.82 3.21
N LEU A 71 -2.88 -13.84 4.07
CA LEU A 71 -3.45 -14.08 5.40
C LEU A 71 -4.84 -14.73 5.31
N THR A 72 -5.74 -14.16 4.51
CA THR A 72 -7.11 -14.66 4.37
C THR A 72 -7.15 -16.06 3.76
N LYS A 73 -6.32 -16.34 2.74
CA LYS A 73 -6.16 -17.67 2.16
C LYS A 73 -5.66 -18.68 3.18
N PHE A 74 -4.70 -18.30 4.02
CA PHE A 74 -4.18 -19.16 5.09
C PHE A 74 -5.27 -19.48 6.12
N VAL A 75 -5.96 -18.47 6.65
CA VAL A 75 -7.03 -18.65 7.65
C VAL A 75 -8.18 -19.48 7.08
N ARG A 76 -8.65 -19.19 5.86
CA ARG A 76 -9.72 -19.95 5.20
C ARG A 76 -9.40 -21.43 5.04
N LYS A 77 -8.13 -21.77 4.76
CA LYS A 77 -7.69 -23.17 4.63
C LYS A 77 -7.71 -23.92 5.96
N ARG A 78 -7.62 -23.22 7.10
CA ARG A 78 -7.59 -23.82 8.44
C ARG A 78 -8.97 -23.91 9.10
N LEU A 79 -9.94 -23.16 8.58
CA LEU A 79 -11.35 -23.20 9.01
C LEU A 79 -12.18 -24.24 8.25
N ARG A 80 -11.60 -24.92 7.26
CA ARG A 80 -12.17 -26.07 6.55
C ARG A 80 -11.52 -27.34 7.06
#